data_AF-L2GYH4-F1
#
_entry.id   AF-L2GYH4-F1
#
_cell.length_a   1.000
_cell.length_b   1.000
_cell.length_c   1.000
_cell.angle_alpha   90.00
_cell.angle_beta   90.00
_cell.angle_gamma   90.00
#
_symmetry.space_group_name_H-M   'P 1'
#
loop_
_entity.id
_entity.type
_entity.pdbx_description
1 polymer ?
#
loop_
_entity_poly.entity_id
_entity_poly.type
_entity_poly.pdbx_seq_one_letter_code
_entity_poly.pdbx_strand_id
1 'polypeptide(L)'
;MDITLHEREIRYGMAMLLQILFSYTFRRTHKYNFVLSSTVLLVAFGLMSYIACLAFILFNTSVLLSTIGLKHKRVIILVLNLLVLQYIYHLFGDGISICSPIMMLSVRFFFLVAEIDWRGDSIDDAVAYLFLIPCILVGPAIGFVHYKNLLKGVERPGLKNEAGDKYFEKPLNSLVCYVKSIFQGQIGIIRDIYLLLQMVFYLWVYLVLSKHFAVYDVVNQRAWWRISHMFIAHFCFKSKFYFVWTVSQLCSRLQGHANLRNISKTGVELAQDFKELTDSWNIYVNRWLKIAIFEPLKPYGYFFACFMTFLYSSLWHGTSVCYFALFMSVPLIMNPIRRAKTFMFRCFSPTTAKILNHLLFRFILAYYGTPFMILDMSKTLEVWSSLCFSGHLLVIPFLFIGDRKRG
;
A
#
# COMPACT_ATOMS: atom_id res chain seq x y z
N MET A 1 -11.23 29.10 9.79
CA MET A 1 -10.20 29.13 10.85
C MET A 1 -9.23 28.02 10.53
N ASP A 2 -8.03 28.37 10.06
CA ASP A 2 -7.04 27.38 9.63
C ASP A 2 -6.51 26.60 10.84
N ILE A 3 -6.91 25.33 10.90
CA ILE A 3 -6.44 24.37 11.90
C ILE A 3 -4.94 24.18 11.72
N THR A 4 -4.19 24.33 12.81
CA THR A 4 -2.72 24.14 12.79
C THR A 4 -2.36 22.70 12.41
N LEU A 5 -1.17 22.48 11.82
CA LEU A 5 -0.69 21.14 11.49
C LEU A 5 -0.70 20.21 12.71
N HIS A 6 -0.30 20.74 13.88
CA HIS A 6 -0.28 19.99 15.13
C HIS A 6 -1.67 19.49 15.54
N GLU A 7 -2.69 20.34 15.41
CA GLU A 7 -4.07 19.94 15.71
C GLU A 7 -4.57 18.85 14.75
N ARG A 8 -4.20 18.89 13.47
CA ARG A 8 -4.51 17.80 12.52
C ARG A 8 -3.86 16.48 12.92
N GLU A 9 -2.61 16.51 13.38
CA GLU A 9 -1.90 15.31 13.85
C GLU A 9 -2.56 14.72 15.10
N ILE A 10 -2.94 15.55 16.07
CA ILE A 10 -3.65 15.11 17.28
C ILE A 10 -4.97 14.44 16.90
N ARG A 11 -5.76 15.09 16.05
CA ARG A 11 -7.05 14.56 15.59
C ARG A 11 -6.92 13.23 14.86
N TYR A 12 -5.91 13.10 14.00
CA TYR A 12 -5.61 11.84 13.34
C TYR A 12 -5.16 10.76 14.34
N GLY A 13 -4.34 11.12 15.33
CA GLY A 13 -3.97 10.28 16.47
C GLY A 13 -5.18 9.74 17.24
N MET A 14 -6.09 10.63 17.62
CA MET A 14 -7.35 10.29 18.30
C MET A 14 -8.21 9.36 17.45
N ALA A 15 -8.33 9.62 16.15
CA ALA A 15 -9.08 8.77 15.23
C ALA A 15 -8.49 7.36 15.12
N MET A 16 -7.16 7.20 15.14
CA MET A 16 -6.51 5.89 15.17
C MET A 16 -6.78 5.15 16.49
N LEU A 17 -6.77 5.84 17.63
CA LEU A 17 -7.12 5.25 18.92
C LEU A 17 -8.58 4.78 18.94
N LEU A 18 -9.50 5.58 18.40
CA LEU A 18 -10.90 5.19 18.21
C LEU A 18 -11.03 3.99 17.28
N GLN A 19 -10.27 3.95 16.18
CA GLN A 19 -10.26 2.82 15.27
C GLN A 19 -9.84 1.51 15.96
N ILE A 20 -8.79 1.55 16.80
CA ILE A 20 -8.34 0.40 17.60
C ILE A 20 -9.42 0.00 18.61
N LEU A 21 -9.97 0.97 19.35
CA LEU A 21 -11.02 0.74 20.34
C LEU A 21 -12.26 0.10 19.71
N PHE A 22 -12.76 0.66 18.61
CA PHE A 22 -13.92 0.12 17.90
C PHE A 22 -13.65 -1.26 17.32
N SER A 23 -12.44 -1.51 16.82
CA SER A 23 -12.05 -2.83 16.33
C SER A 23 -12.03 -3.89 17.42
N TYR A 24 -11.65 -3.53 18.65
CA TYR A 24 -11.70 -4.41 19.81
C TYR A 24 -13.13 -4.63 20.33
N THR A 25 -13.88 -3.55 20.56
CA THR A 25 -15.21 -3.59 21.18
C THR A 25 -16.24 -4.25 20.27
N PHE A 26 -16.18 -4.00 18.96
CA PHE A 26 -17.17 -4.48 17.98
C PHE A 26 -16.67 -5.66 17.13
N ARG A 27 -15.77 -6.48 17.68
CA ARG A 27 -15.11 -7.62 17.00
C ARG A 27 -16.01 -8.72 16.40
N ARG A 28 -17.34 -8.62 16.54
CA ARG A 28 -18.33 -9.58 16.02
C ARG A 28 -19.58 -8.94 15.40
N THR A 29 -19.62 -7.60 15.31
CA THR A 29 -20.82 -6.87 14.89
C THR A 29 -20.48 -5.86 13.79
N HIS A 30 -20.86 -6.20 12.56
CA HIS A 30 -20.60 -5.34 11.40
C HIS A 30 -21.71 -4.31 11.13
N LYS A 31 -22.86 -4.44 11.82
CA LYS A 31 -24.02 -3.53 11.69
C LYS A 31 -23.68 -2.07 12.00
N TYR A 32 -22.71 -1.84 12.88
CA TYR A 32 -22.29 -0.49 13.30
C TYR A 32 -21.12 0.07 12.50
N ASN A 33 -20.61 -0.66 11.49
CA ASN A 33 -19.45 -0.24 10.70
C ASN A 33 -19.63 1.16 10.13
N PHE A 34 -20.81 1.47 9.56
CA PHE A 34 -21.11 2.78 8.99
C PHE A 34 -20.91 3.91 10.01
N VAL A 35 -21.58 3.82 11.16
CA VAL A 35 -21.55 4.87 12.20
C VAL A 35 -20.15 5.01 12.78
N LEU A 36 -19.50 3.90 13.16
CA LEU A 36 -18.19 3.91 13.80
C LEU A 36 -17.10 4.43 12.87
N SER A 37 -17.07 3.96 11.62
CA SER A 37 -16.13 4.46 10.61
C SER A 37 -16.38 5.91 10.24
N SER A 38 -17.64 6.35 10.22
CA SER A 38 -17.99 7.75 10.00
C SER A 38 -17.48 8.65 11.14
N THR A 39 -17.62 8.21 12.39
CA THR A 39 -17.03 8.91 13.54
C THR A 39 -15.51 9.00 13.43
N VAL A 40 -14.82 7.91 13.04
CA VAL A 40 -13.37 7.93 12.81
C VAL A 40 -12.97 8.96 11.76
N LEU A 41 -13.68 8.99 10.61
CA LEU A 41 -13.42 9.97 9.54
C LEU A 41 -13.71 11.42 9.97
N LEU A 42 -14.81 11.65 10.69
CA LEU A 42 -15.19 12.96 11.20
C LEU A 42 -14.15 13.51 12.19
N VAL A 43 -13.71 12.67 13.14
CA VAL A 43 -12.68 13.04 14.12
C VAL A 43 -11.37 13.36 13.39
N ALA A 44 -10.94 12.50 12.46
CA ALA A 44 -9.68 12.66 11.73
C ALA A 44 -9.64 13.92 10.84
N PHE A 45 -10.68 14.16 10.04
CA PHE A 45 -10.61 15.13 8.93
C PHE A 45 -11.62 16.29 9.02
N GLY A 46 -12.63 16.17 9.88
CA GLY A 46 -13.64 17.21 10.11
C GLY A 46 -14.84 17.11 9.18
N LEU A 47 -15.83 17.96 9.44
CA LEU A 47 -17.13 17.90 8.78
C LEU A 47 -17.04 18.14 7.27
N MET A 48 -16.35 19.19 6.82
CA MET A 48 -16.23 19.53 5.39
C MET A 48 -15.58 18.39 4.58
N SER A 49 -14.48 17.85 5.10
CA SER A 49 -13.79 16.70 4.52
C SER A 49 -14.68 15.46 4.47
N TYR A 50 -15.44 15.19 5.54
CA TYR A 50 -16.36 14.07 5.61
C TYR A 50 -17.54 14.23 4.63
N ILE A 51 -18.08 15.43 4.46
CA ILE A 51 -19.11 15.73 3.45
C ILE A 51 -18.59 15.41 2.04
N ALA A 52 -17.35 15.79 1.72
CA ALA A 52 -16.73 15.44 0.44
C ALA A 52 -16.58 13.91 0.26
N CYS A 53 -16.25 13.19 1.33
CA CYS A 53 -16.22 11.71 1.33
C CYS A 53 -17.61 11.12 1.04
N LEU A 54 -18.66 11.63 1.68
CA LEU A 54 -20.04 11.20 1.43
C LEU A 54 -20.49 11.51 -0.01
N ALA A 55 -20.13 12.68 -0.54
CA ALA A 55 -20.40 13.03 -1.94
C ALA A 55 -19.70 12.07 -2.91
N PHE A 56 -18.45 11.67 -2.61
CA PHE A 56 -17.73 10.67 -3.40
C PHE A 56 -18.41 9.29 -3.37
N ILE A 57 -18.89 8.86 -2.18
CA ILE A 57 -19.63 7.61 -2.01
C ILE A 57 -20.96 7.66 -2.77
N LEU A 58 -21.70 8.76 -2.69
CA LEU A 58 -22.95 8.96 -3.41
C LEU A 58 -22.73 8.87 -4.92
N PHE A 59 -21.75 9.63 -5.44
CA PHE A 59 -21.37 9.59 -6.86
C PHE A 59 -21.04 8.17 -7.33
N ASN A 60 -20.18 7.46 -6.60
CA ASN A 60 -19.80 6.09 -6.96
C ASN A 60 -20.96 5.10 -6.86
N THR A 61 -21.89 5.31 -5.93
CA THR A 61 -23.11 4.50 -5.81
C THR A 61 -24.03 4.74 -7.01
N SER A 62 -24.19 5.99 -7.45
CA SER A 62 -24.93 6.31 -8.67
C SER A 62 -24.29 5.67 -9.91
N VAL A 63 -22.96 5.68 -10.02
CA VAL A 63 -22.24 4.99 -11.12
C VAL A 63 -22.45 3.47 -11.03
N LEU A 64 -22.34 2.88 -9.84
CA LEU A 64 -22.59 1.45 -9.63
C LEU A 64 -23.99 1.05 -10.12
N LEU A 65 -25.03 1.79 -9.74
CA LEU A 65 -26.41 1.52 -10.13
C LEU A 65 -26.65 1.76 -11.64
N SER A 66 -26.06 2.81 -12.20
CA SER A 66 -26.23 3.15 -13.63
C SER A 66 -25.46 2.22 -14.56
N THR A 67 -24.50 1.45 -14.05
CA THR A 67 -23.64 0.55 -14.84
C THR A 67 -24.00 -0.92 -14.66
N ILE A 68 -25.12 -1.23 -13.99
CA ILE A 68 -25.64 -2.59 -13.85
C ILE A 68 -25.87 -3.18 -15.26
N GLY A 69 -25.32 -4.37 -15.51
CA GLY A 69 -25.43 -5.06 -16.79
C GLY A 69 -24.47 -4.59 -17.89
N LEU A 70 -23.73 -3.49 -17.70
CA LEU A 70 -22.76 -3.03 -18.70
C LEU A 70 -21.48 -3.88 -18.71
N LYS A 71 -21.05 -4.28 -19.91
CA LYS A 71 -19.82 -5.07 -20.12
C LYS A 71 -18.55 -4.36 -19.60
N HIS A 72 -18.48 -3.03 -19.76
CA HIS A 72 -17.29 -2.23 -19.46
C HIS A 72 -17.35 -1.47 -18.12
N LYS A 73 -18.27 -1.85 -17.20
CA LYS A 73 -18.46 -1.18 -15.90
C LYS A 73 -17.18 -0.97 -15.09
N ARG A 74 -16.22 -1.91 -15.17
CA ARG A 74 -14.91 -1.84 -14.48
C ARG A 74 -14.02 -0.72 -14.99
N VAL A 75 -14.04 -0.47 -16.30
CA VAL A 75 -13.25 0.62 -16.91
C VAL A 75 -13.91 1.96 -16.62
N ILE A 76 -15.24 2.02 -16.69
CA ILE A 76 -16.02 3.23 -16.41
C ILE A 76 -15.74 3.72 -14.98
N ILE A 77 -15.89 2.87 -13.97
CA ILE A 77 -15.65 3.27 -12.57
C ILE A 77 -14.20 3.69 -12.34
N LEU A 78 -13.25 3.04 -13.01
CA LEU A 78 -11.82 3.33 -12.90
C LEU A 78 -11.48 4.72 -13.45
N VAL A 79 -11.98 5.06 -14.65
CA VAL A 79 -11.75 6.37 -15.28
C VAL A 79 -12.46 7.48 -14.50
N LEU A 80 -13.73 7.29 -14.14
CA LEU A 80 -14.50 8.29 -13.41
C LEU A 80 -13.88 8.57 -12.03
N ASN A 81 -13.45 7.53 -11.30
CA ASN A 81 -12.78 7.73 -10.02
C ASN A 81 -11.48 8.49 -10.15
N LEU A 82 -10.70 8.24 -11.21
CA LEU A 82 -9.46 8.97 -11.45
C LEU A 82 -9.73 10.47 -11.65
N LEU A 83 -10.76 10.83 -12.42
CA LEU A 83 -11.15 12.22 -12.68
C LEU A 83 -11.65 12.91 -11.40
N VAL A 84 -12.52 12.25 -10.64
CA VAL A 84 -13.04 12.80 -9.38
C VAL A 84 -11.92 12.96 -8.35
N LEU A 85 -10.97 12.02 -8.28
CA LEU A 85 -9.79 12.16 -7.43
C LEU A 85 -8.97 13.41 -7.78
N GLN A 86 -8.73 13.69 -9.07
CA GLN A 86 -8.02 14.92 -9.48
C GLN A 86 -8.74 16.18 -8.99
N TYR A 87 -10.06 16.21 -9.11
CA TYR A 87 -10.86 17.34 -8.62
C TYR A 87 -10.76 17.49 -7.10
N ILE A 88 -10.80 16.39 -6.35
CA ILE A 88 -10.68 16.40 -4.88
C ILE A 88 -9.28 16.86 -4.45
N TYR A 89 -8.21 16.44 -5.14
CA TYR A 89 -6.87 16.93 -4.86
C TYR A 89 -6.76 18.44 -5.01
N HIS A 90 -7.39 19.01 -6.05
CA HIS A 90 -7.44 20.46 -6.24
C HIS A 90 -8.18 21.17 -5.09
N LEU A 91 -9.22 20.57 -4.52
CA LEU A 91 -10.00 21.17 -3.43
C LEU A 91 -9.29 21.14 -2.07
N PHE A 92 -8.59 20.04 -1.75
CA PHE A 92 -8.05 19.80 -0.40
C PHE A 92 -6.53 19.93 -0.29
N GLY A 93 -5.82 20.03 -1.41
CA GLY A 93 -4.36 20.17 -1.46
C GLY A 93 -3.58 18.98 -0.87
N ASP A 94 -2.28 19.20 -0.67
CA ASP A 94 -1.34 18.20 -0.14
C ASP A 94 -1.27 18.25 1.40
N GLY A 95 -1.39 17.09 2.07
CA GLY A 95 -1.27 16.98 3.53
C GLY A 95 -2.05 15.80 4.15
N ILE A 96 -2.27 15.83 5.48
CA ILE A 96 -3.24 14.95 6.15
C ILE A 96 -4.63 15.38 5.69
N SER A 97 -5.11 14.74 4.63
CA SER A 97 -6.36 15.06 3.97
C SER A 97 -7.22 13.81 3.77
N ILE A 98 -8.50 14.04 3.49
CA ILE A 98 -9.47 13.00 3.17
C ILE A 98 -9.13 12.22 1.89
N CYS A 99 -8.17 12.72 1.09
CA CYS A 99 -7.74 12.07 -0.13
C CYS A 99 -7.28 10.63 0.12
N SER A 100 -6.58 10.34 1.23
CA SER A 100 -6.12 8.98 1.52
C SER A 100 -7.28 7.97 1.71
N PRO A 101 -8.29 8.23 2.55
CA PRO A 101 -9.51 7.41 2.60
C PRO A 101 -10.24 7.32 1.25
N ILE A 102 -10.37 8.42 0.51
CA ILE A 102 -11.09 8.44 -0.78
C ILE A 102 -10.36 7.62 -1.84
N MET A 103 -9.03 7.68 -1.87
CA MET A 103 -8.19 6.79 -2.67
C MET A 103 -8.47 5.32 -2.36
N MET A 104 -8.57 4.94 -1.09
CA MET A 104 -8.92 3.56 -0.70
C MET A 104 -10.35 3.19 -1.07
N LEU A 105 -11.30 4.12 -0.91
CA LEU A 105 -12.69 3.92 -1.34
C LEU A 105 -12.80 3.74 -2.85
N SER A 106 -12.00 4.45 -3.66
CA SER A 106 -11.98 4.27 -5.12
C SER A 106 -11.63 2.83 -5.52
N VAL A 107 -10.68 2.20 -4.80
CA VAL A 107 -10.30 0.80 -4.99
C VAL A 107 -11.42 -0.14 -4.55
N ARG A 108 -12.07 0.16 -3.41
CA ARG A 108 -13.21 -0.64 -2.94
C ARG A 108 -14.39 -0.58 -3.89
N PHE A 109 -14.73 0.59 -4.42
CA PHE A 109 -15.80 0.74 -5.39
C PHE A 109 -15.49 0.01 -6.69
N PHE A 110 -14.23 0.00 -7.14
CA PHE A 110 -13.83 -0.85 -8.26
C PHE A 110 -14.17 -2.33 -8.01
N PHE A 111 -13.81 -2.87 -6.85
CA PHE A 111 -14.14 -4.25 -6.51
C PHE A 111 -15.64 -4.47 -6.32
N LEU A 112 -16.35 -3.56 -5.66
CA LEU A 112 -17.78 -3.63 -5.46
C LEU A 112 -18.52 -3.71 -6.81
N VAL A 113 -18.23 -2.79 -7.73
CA VAL A 113 -18.77 -2.81 -9.11
C VAL A 113 -18.41 -4.10 -9.84
N ALA A 114 -17.20 -4.61 -9.64
CA ALA A 114 -16.70 -5.80 -10.31
C ALA A 114 -17.31 -7.12 -9.78
N GLU A 115 -17.73 -7.17 -8.52
CA GLU A 115 -17.95 -8.41 -7.77
C GLU A 115 -19.32 -8.54 -7.08
N ILE A 116 -20.08 -7.45 -6.93
CA ILE A 116 -21.41 -7.52 -6.30
C ILE A 116 -22.38 -8.39 -7.10
N ASP A 117 -23.09 -9.28 -6.41
CA ASP A 117 -24.15 -10.10 -6.97
C ASP A 117 -25.51 -9.65 -6.41
N TRP A 118 -26.27 -8.90 -7.21
CA TRP A 118 -27.58 -8.37 -6.84
C TRP A 118 -28.64 -9.44 -6.51
N ARG A 119 -28.39 -10.72 -6.80
CA ARG A 119 -29.32 -11.81 -6.44
C ARG A 119 -29.15 -12.30 -5.00
N GLY A 120 -27.98 -12.08 -4.39
CA GLY A 120 -27.66 -12.63 -3.08
C GLY A 120 -27.03 -11.66 -2.09
N ASP A 121 -26.44 -10.56 -2.57
CA ASP A 121 -25.80 -9.54 -1.74
C ASP A 121 -26.78 -8.40 -1.44
N SER A 122 -26.82 -7.95 -0.18
CA SER A 122 -27.65 -6.83 0.25
C SER A 122 -26.92 -5.48 0.16
N ILE A 123 -27.68 -4.39 0.18
CA ILE A 123 -27.11 -3.03 0.31
C ILE A 123 -26.35 -2.90 1.64
N ASP A 124 -26.84 -3.54 2.70
CA ASP A 124 -26.18 -3.55 4.01
C ASP A 124 -24.79 -4.19 3.95
N ASP A 125 -24.63 -5.27 3.17
CA ASP A 125 -23.31 -5.91 2.95
C ASP A 125 -22.34 -4.96 2.23
N ALA A 126 -22.84 -4.24 1.21
CA ALA A 126 -22.04 -3.25 0.49
C ALA A 126 -21.62 -2.08 1.39
N VAL A 127 -22.53 -1.56 2.22
CA VAL A 127 -22.23 -0.49 3.19
C VAL A 127 -21.24 -0.99 4.25
N ALA A 128 -21.45 -2.18 4.82
CA ALA A 128 -20.57 -2.76 5.82
C ALA A 128 -19.14 -3.00 5.28
N TYR A 129 -19.02 -3.36 4.00
CA TYR A 129 -17.76 -3.47 3.28
C TYR A 129 -17.07 -2.12 3.07
N LEU A 130 -17.78 -1.14 2.53
CA LEU A 130 -17.22 0.20 2.26
C LEU A 130 -16.72 0.87 3.55
N PHE A 131 -17.43 0.65 4.65
CA PHE A 131 -17.12 1.21 5.97
C PHE A 131 -16.39 0.21 6.89
N LEU A 132 -15.64 -0.74 6.34
CA LEU A 132 -14.85 -1.69 7.12
C LEU A 132 -13.83 -0.96 8.03
N ILE A 133 -14.08 -0.99 9.35
CA ILE A 133 -13.37 -0.19 10.36
C ILE A 133 -11.85 -0.34 10.30
N PRO A 134 -11.25 -1.55 10.27
CA PRO A 134 -9.78 -1.70 10.29
C PRO A 134 -9.06 -1.07 9.10
N CYS A 135 -9.80 -0.76 8.04
CA CYS A 135 -9.23 -0.39 6.76
C CYS A 135 -9.73 1.00 6.30
N ILE A 136 -10.44 1.76 7.14
CA ILE A 136 -11.11 3.01 6.74
C ILE A 136 -10.14 4.16 6.46
N LEU A 137 -9.03 4.28 7.22
CA LEU A 137 -8.10 5.40 7.08
C LEU A 137 -7.13 5.22 5.89
N VAL A 138 -6.43 4.08 5.81
CA VAL A 138 -5.32 3.87 4.85
C VAL A 138 -5.28 2.47 4.21
N GLY A 139 -6.38 1.72 4.30
CA GLY A 139 -6.44 0.33 3.85
C GLY A 139 -5.94 -0.69 4.89
N PRO A 140 -5.82 -1.98 4.53
CA PRO A 140 -5.84 -2.55 3.18
C PRO A 140 -7.16 -2.39 2.40
N ALA A 141 -7.06 -2.20 1.09
CA ALA A 141 -8.20 -2.16 0.17
C ALA A 141 -8.54 -3.57 -0.34
N ILE A 142 -9.16 -4.38 0.50
CA ILE A 142 -9.58 -5.75 0.15
C ILE A 142 -10.72 -5.76 -0.87
N GLY A 143 -10.82 -6.83 -1.68
CA GLY A 143 -11.95 -7.04 -2.60
C GLY A 143 -13.25 -7.41 -1.85
N PHE A 144 -14.39 -7.27 -2.51
CA PHE A 144 -15.71 -7.50 -1.92
C PHE A 144 -15.97 -8.98 -1.65
N VAL A 145 -15.62 -9.86 -2.58
CA VAL A 145 -15.68 -11.33 -2.39
C VAL A 145 -14.74 -11.77 -1.27
N HIS A 146 -13.54 -11.19 -1.21
CA HIS A 146 -12.60 -11.47 -0.12
C HIS A 146 -13.19 -11.06 1.23
N TYR A 147 -13.83 -9.88 1.32
CA TYR A 147 -14.58 -9.46 2.51
C TYR A 147 -15.67 -10.46 2.91
N LYS A 148 -16.50 -10.93 1.97
CA LYS A 148 -17.53 -11.94 2.27
C LYS A 148 -16.93 -13.25 2.79
N ASN A 149 -15.79 -13.67 2.25
CA ASN A 149 -15.08 -14.87 2.71
C ASN A 149 -14.51 -14.73 4.12
N LEU A 150 -14.07 -13.52 4.50
CA LEU A 150 -13.66 -13.20 5.87
C LEU A 150 -14.83 -13.34 6.85
N LEU A 151 -16.01 -12.82 6.49
CA LEU A 151 -17.22 -12.92 7.33
C LEU A 151 -17.64 -14.37 7.57
N LYS A 152 -17.55 -15.21 6.54
CA LYS A 152 -17.89 -16.64 6.62
C LYS A 152 -16.86 -17.47 7.40
N GLY A 153 -15.76 -16.86 7.86
CA GLY A 153 -14.67 -17.56 8.56
C GLY A 153 -13.95 -18.59 7.68
N VAL A 154 -14.03 -18.43 6.35
CA VAL A 154 -13.46 -19.38 5.37
C VAL A 154 -11.93 -19.23 5.29
N GLU A 155 -11.38 -18.10 5.72
CA GLU A 155 -9.93 -17.94 5.91
C GLU A 155 -9.44 -18.59 7.21
N ARG A 156 -9.62 -19.90 7.34
CA ARG A 156 -8.75 -20.74 8.16
C ARG A 156 -7.37 -20.82 7.47
N PRO A 157 -6.26 -20.93 8.21
CA PRO A 157 -4.92 -20.61 7.70
C PRO A 157 -4.55 -21.50 6.51
N GLY A 158 -4.28 -20.89 5.36
CA GLY A 158 -3.82 -21.60 4.17
C GLY A 158 -4.41 -21.07 2.87
N LEU A 159 -4.07 -19.84 2.47
CA LEU A 159 -4.08 -19.52 1.04
C LEU A 159 -2.94 -20.32 0.42
N LYS A 160 -3.33 -21.31 -0.39
CA LYS A 160 -2.50 -22.26 -1.15
C LYS A 160 -1.26 -21.58 -1.73
N ASN A 161 -0.08 -22.07 -1.33
CA ASN A 161 1.05 -22.11 -2.24
C ASN A 161 0.80 -23.28 -3.21
N GLU A 162 1.10 -23.08 -4.49
CA GLU A 162 0.97 -24.07 -5.57
C GLU A 162 2.02 -25.20 -5.46
N ALA A 163 2.12 -25.84 -4.30
CA ALA A 163 2.80 -27.11 -4.12
C ALA A 163 1.80 -28.06 -3.47
N GLY A 164 1.54 -29.19 -4.13
CA GLY A 164 0.55 -30.17 -3.69
C GLY A 164 0.90 -30.74 -2.33
N ASP A 165 0.23 -30.24 -1.29
CA ASP A 165 0.28 -30.82 0.05
C ASP A 165 -1.09 -31.32 0.48
N LYS A 166 -1.06 -32.54 0.99
CA LYS A 166 -2.19 -33.41 1.36
C LYS A 166 -3.17 -32.70 2.28
N TYR A 167 -4.46 -32.94 2.04
CA TYR A 167 -5.56 -32.62 2.95
C TYR A 167 -5.24 -33.16 4.35
N PHE A 168 -4.93 -32.29 5.30
CA PHE A 168 -4.88 -32.67 6.71
C PHE A 168 -6.32 -32.86 7.21
N GLU A 169 -6.68 -34.11 7.49
CA GLU A 169 -7.92 -34.49 8.16
C GLU A 169 -8.07 -33.75 9.50
N LYS A 170 -9.33 -33.44 9.87
CA LYS A 170 -9.67 -32.85 11.16
C LYS A 170 -9.29 -33.82 12.29
N PRO A 171 -8.53 -33.41 13.32
CA PRO A 171 -8.33 -34.25 14.49
C PRO A 171 -9.65 -34.36 15.28
N LEU A 172 -10.10 -35.59 15.50
CA LEU A 172 -11.39 -35.95 16.13
C LEU A 172 -11.42 -35.71 17.66
N ASN A 173 -10.31 -35.31 18.29
CA ASN A 173 -10.21 -35.22 19.76
C ASN A 173 -10.50 -33.79 20.28
N SER A 174 -11.52 -33.64 21.13
CA SER A 174 -11.93 -32.36 21.73
C SER A 174 -10.81 -31.72 22.57
N LEU A 175 -9.99 -32.54 23.24
CA LEU A 175 -8.82 -32.10 24.02
C LEU A 175 -7.74 -31.47 23.12
N VAL A 176 -7.47 -32.06 21.94
CA VAL A 176 -6.49 -31.51 20.99
C VAL A 176 -7.00 -30.19 20.44
N CYS A 177 -8.30 -30.07 20.14
CA CYS A 177 -8.91 -28.81 19.75
C CYS A 177 -8.85 -27.75 20.84
N TYR A 178 -9.07 -28.12 22.11
CA TYR A 178 -9.00 -27.22 23.27
C TYR A 178 -7.57 -26.75 23.57
N VAL A 179 -6.61 -27.66 23.60
CA VAL A 179 -5.19 -27.31 23.77
C VAL A 179 -4.71 -26.43 22.62
N LYS A 180 -5.08 -26.78 21.38
CA LYS A 180 -4.78 -25.95 20.20
C LYS A 180 -5.40 -24.57 20.28
N SER A 181 -6.60 -24.41 20.83
CA SER A 181 -7.24 -23.09 20.97
C SER A 181 -6.55 -22.22 22.04
N ILE A 182 -6.08 -22.80 23.14
CA ILE A 182 -5.28 -22.08 24.16
C ILE A 182 -3.95 -21.62 23.58
N PHE A 183 -3.20 -22.51 22.92
CA PHE A 183 -1.92 -22.15 22.28
C PHE A 183 -2.13 -21.10 21.19
N GLN A 184 -3.17 -21.22 20.37
CA GLN A 184 -3.52 -20.21 19.36
C GLN A 184 -3.89 -18.87 20.00
N GLY A 185 -4.57 -18.87 21.15
CA GLY A 185 -4.87 -17.67 21.93
C GLY A 185 -3.61 -16.96 22.44
N GLN A 186 -2.69 -17.71 23.05
CA GLN A 186 -1.41 -17.17 23.55
C GLN A 186 -0.52 -16.63 22.42
N ILE A 187 -0.39 -17.38 21.31
CA ILE A 187 0.30 -16.92 20.10
C ILE A 187 -0.36 -15.66 19.53
N GLY A 188 -1.69 -15.56 19.62
CA GLY A 188 -2.46 -14.38 19.23
C GLY A 188 -2.05 -13.13 20.00
N ILE A 189 -2.03 -13.22 21.34
CA ILE A 189 -1.66 -12.12 22.24
C ILE A 189 -0.21 -11.69 22.01
N ILE A 190 0.74 -12.63 21.92
CA ILE A 190 2.16 -12.31 21.66
C ILE A 190 2.29 -11.54 20.34
N ARG A 191 1.57 -11.96 19.30
CA ARG A 191 1.59 -11.28 18.01
C ARG A 191 0.96 -9.88 18.08
N ASP A 192 -0.09 -9.69 18.87
CA ASP A 192 -0.71 -8.38 19.05
C ASP A 192 0.21 -7.42 19.81
N ILE A 193 0.89 -7.89 20.86
CA ILE A 193 1.95 -7.15 21.58
C ILE A 193 3.08 -6.78 20.61
N TYR A 194 3.53 -7.72 19.78
CA TYR A 194 4.56 -7.45 18.78
C TYR A 194 4.15 -6.35 17.80
N LEU A 195 2.90 -6.36 17.33
CA LEU A 195 2.39 -5.30 16.43
C LEU A 195 2.30 -3.94 17.15
N LEU A 196 1.91 -3.92 18.43
CA LEU A 196 1.92 -2.70 19.25
C LEU A 196 3.34 -2.13 19.40
N LEU A 197 4.33 -2.97 19.70
CA LEU A 197 5.73 -2.56 19.80
C LEU A 197 6.25 -2.02 18.45
N GLN A 198 5.92 -2.69 17.34
CA GLN A 198 6.27 -2.20 16.00
C GLN A 198 5.64 -0.84 15.69
N MET A 199 4.36 -0.67 16.04
CA MET A 199 3.64 0.58 15.86
C MET A 199 4.35 1.72 16.61
N VAL A 200 4.67 1.53 17.89
CA VAL A 200 5.41 2.54 18.70
C VAL A 200 6.79 2.83 18.10
N PHE A 201 7.53 1.80 17.71
CA PHE A 201 8.84 1.96 17.09
C PHE A 201 8.79 2.78 15.80
N TYR A 202 7.90 2.45 14.86
CA TYR A 202 7.82 3.18 13.59
C TYR A 202 7.24 4.59 13.75
N LEU A 203 6.35 4.80 14.73
CA LEU A 203 5.90 6.14 15.09
C LEU A 203 7.07 6.99 15.64
N TRP A 204 7.91 6.42 16.51
CA TRP A 204 9.11 7.10 17.01
C TRP A 204 10.09 7.43 15.87
N VAL A 205 10.35 6.48 14.97
CA VAL A 205 11.20 6.73 13.78
C VAL A 205 10.62 7.89 12.96
N TYR A 206 9.31 7.91 12.74
CA TYR A 206 8.66 8.99 12.00
C TYR A 206 8.74 10.33 12.73
N LEU A 207 8.40 10.41 14.02
CA LEU A 207 8.32 11.69 14.74
C LEU A 207 9.66 12.27 15.16
N VAL A 208 10.68 11.42 15.33
CA VAL A 208 12.00 11.81 15.85
C VAL A 208 13.07 11.65 14.79
N LEU A 209 13.33 10.41 14.35
CA LEU A 209 14.47 10.13 13.47
C LEU A 209 14.35 10.81 12.11
N SER A 210 13.14 10.88 11.54
CA SER A 210 12.92 11.50 10.22
C SER A 210 13.27 13.00 10.18
N LYS A 211 13.19 13.70 11.32
CA LYS A 211 13.57 15.13 11.42
C LYS A 211 15.07 15.36 11.29
N HIS A 212 15.87 14.35 11.63
CA HIS A 212 17.34 14.41 11.54
C HIS A 212 17.87 13.87 10.21
N PHE A 213 17.04 13.15 9.45
CA PHE A 213 17.42 12.49 8.20
C PHE A 213 16.42 12.81 7.10
N ALA A 214 16.23 14.09 6.78
CA ALA A 214 15.38 14.50 5.67
C ALA A 214 16.10 14.26 4.34
N VAL A 215 15.42 13.72 3.33
CA VAL A 215 16.05 13.36 2.05
C VAL A 215 16.79 14.53 1.39
N TYR A 216 16.25 15.74 1.51
CA TYR A 216 16.87 16.94 0.95
C TYR A 216 18.23 17.27 1.59
N ASP A 217 18.45 16.93 2.86
CA ASP A 217 19.70 17.23 3.56
C ASP A 217 20.92 16.52 2.97
N VAL A 218 20.71 15.52 2.09
CA VAL A 218 21.77 14.86 1.31
C VAL A 218 22.66 15.88 0.59
N VAL A 219 22.10 17.00 0.11
CA VAL A 219 22.85 18.06 -0.57
C VAL A 219 23.95 18.64 0.33
N ASN A 220 23.64 18.81 1.62
CA ASN A 220 24.51 19.41 2.63
C ASN A 220 25.48 18.40 3.27
N GLN A 221 25.30 17.10 3.03
CA GLN A 221 26.18 16.07 3.59
C GLN A 221 27.51 15.97 2.84
N ARG A 222 28.55 15.55 3.57
CA ARG A 222 29.86 15.19 2.99
C ARG A 222 29.68 14.09 1.95
N ALA A 223 30.45 14.14 0.85
CA ALA A 223 30.31 13.24 -0.29
C ALA A 223 30.27 11.74 0.09
N TRP A 224 31.14 11.30 0.99
CA TRP A 224 31.20 9.91 1.46
C TRP A 224 30.00 9.48 2.31
N TRP A 225 29.27 10.42 2.91
CA TRP A 225 28.10 10.16 3.76
C TRP A 225 26.77 10.23 3.01
N ARG A 226 26.72 10.85 1.83
CA ARG A 226 25.48 11.09 1.06
C ARG A 226 24.64 9.83 0.84
N ILE A 227 25.27 8.72 0.43
CA ILE A 227 24.56 7.45 0.18
C ILE A 227 23.99 6.86 1.47
N SER A 228 24.78 6.84 2.55
CA SER A 228 24.34 6.33 3.85
C SER A 228 23.21 7.17 4.44
N HIS A 229 23.33 8.50 4.37
CA HIS A 229 22.28 9.44 4.76
C HIS A 229 20.98 9.13 4.00
N MET A 230 21.08 8.95 2.69
CA MET A 230 19.94 8.66 1.83
C MET A 230 19.28 7.31 2.13
N PHE A 231 20.05 6.28 2.54
CA PHE A 231 19.49 5.01 3.00
C PHE A 231 18.66 5.18 4.28
N ILE A 232 19.19 5.94 5.24
CA ILE A 232 18.51 6.24 6.51
C ILE A 232 17.27 7.09 6.23
N ALA A 233 17.39 8.14 5.42
CA ALA A 233 16.30 9.04 5.05
C ALA A 233 15.16 8.28 4.35
N HIS A 234 15.47 7.36 3.43
CA HIS A 234 14.46 6.55 2.76
C HIS A 234 13.76 5.58 3.74
N PHE A 235 14.48 4.97 4.69
CA PHE A 235 13.86 4.19 5.76
C PHE A 235 12.94 5.05 6.64
N CYS A 236 13.40 6.24 7.03
CA CYS A 236 12.61 7.19 7.82
C CYS A 236 11.37 7.68 7.08
N PHE A 237 11.46 7.89 5.78
CA PHE A 237 10.30 8.25 4.96
C PHE A 237 9.25 7.13 4.91
N LYS A 238 9.69 5.87 4.79
CA LYS A 238 8.79 4.71 4.75
C LYS A 238 8.13 4.40 6.10
N SER A 239 8.74 4.81 7.22
CA SER A 239 8.28 4.46 8.57
C SER A 239 6.84 4.90 8.85
N LYS A 240 6.38 6.04 8.30
CA LYS A 240 4.98 6.47 8.42
C LYS A 240 4.01 5.45 7.84
N PHE A 241 4.33 4.86 6.68
CA PHE A 241 3.49 3.81 6.09
C PHE A 241 3.58 2.51 6.88
N TYR A 242 4.76 2.20 7.42
CA TYR A 242 4.95 1.03 8.29
C TYR A 242 4.11 1.16 9.55
N PHE A 243 4.08 2.34 10.16
CA PHE A 243 3.26 2.65 11.32
C PHE A 243 1.76 2.47 11.00
N VAL A 244 1.20 3.23 10.05
CA VAL A 244 -0.26 3.24 9.85
C VAL A 244 -0.77 1.88 9.32
N TRP A 245 -0.03 1.18 8.47
CA TRP A 245 -0.44 -0.17 8.04
C TRP A 245 -0.28 -1.23 9.14
N THR A 246 0.56 -1.00 10.14
CA THR A 246 0.60 -1.85 11.35
C THR A 246 -0.66 -1.63 12.20
N VAL A 247 -1.12 -0.38 12.35
CA VAL A 247 -2.38 -0.05 13.02
C VAL A 247 -3.54 -0.79 12.35
N SER A 248 -3.67 -0.71 11.02
CA SER A 248 -4.71 -1.42 10.27
C SER A 248 -4.62 -2.94 10.45
N GLN A 249 -3.41 -3.50 10.46
CA GLN A 249 -3.20 -4.93 10.67
C GLN A 249 -3.60 -5.36 12.08
N LEU A 250 -3.29 -4.58 13.10
CA LEU A 250 -3.73 -4.82 14.47
C LEU A 250 -5.26 -4.75 14.56
N CYS A 251 -5.88 -3.69 14.04
CA CYS A 251 -7.33 -3.54 14.01
C CYS A 251 -8.02 -4.73 13.33
N SER A 252 -7.46 -5.22 12.22
CA SER A 252 -7.99 -6.37 11.49
C SER A 252 -7.94 -7.64 12.33
N ARG A 253 -6.84 -7.85 13.06
CA ARG A 253 -6.68 -8.98 13.97
C ARG A 253 -7.64 -8.91 15.16
N LEU A 254 -7.85 -7.72 15.73
CA LEU A 254 -8.80 -7.51 16.83
C LEU A 254 -10.24 -7.87 16.40
N GLN A 255 -10.59 -7.66 15.12
CA GLN A 255 -11.86 -8.12 14.53
C GLN A 255 -11.87 -9.60 14.09
N GLY A 256 -10.81 -10.37 14.35
CA GLY A 256 -10.72 -11.78 13.99
C GLY A 256 -10.17 -12.06 12.59
N HIS A 257 -9.72 -11.04 11.84
CA HIS A 257 -9.16 -11.18 10.50
C HIS A 257 -7.62 -11.26 10.55
N ALA A 258 -7.10 -12.46 10.88
CA ALA A 258 -5.69 -12.64 11.21
C ALA A 258 -4.70 -12.43 10.04
N ASN A 259 -5.15 -12.52 8.79
CA ASN A 259 -4.30 -12.58 7.60
C ASN A 259 -4.33 -11.31 6.74
N LEU A 260 -4.99 -10.24 7.20
CA LEU A 260 -5.02 -8.97 6.49
C LEU A 260 -3.75 -8.15 6.76
N ARG A 261 -2.77 -8.30 5.88
CA ARG A 261 -1.49 -7.58 5.94
C ARG A 261 -1.28 -6.79 4.65
N ASN A 262 -1.24 -5.46 4.75
CA ASN A 262 -0.96 -4.60 3.58
C ASN A 262 0.54 -4.45 3.28
N ILE A 263 1.41 -4.85 4.21
CA ILE A 263 2.86 -4.70 4.05
C ILE A 263 3.68 -5.81 4.70
N SER A 264 4.71 -6.29 3.99
CA SER A 264 5.82 -7.08 4.53
C SER A 264 7.05 -6.19 4.73
N LYS A 265 7.26 -5.64 5.94
CA LYS A 265 8.40 -4.72 6.22
C LYS A 265 9.75 -5.35 5.86
N THR A 266 9.99 -6.57 6.31
CA THR A 266 11.21 -7.33 5.98
C THR A 266 11.33 -7.59 4.48
N GLY A 267 10.21 -7.90 3.81
CA GLY A 267 10.20 -8.08 2.36
C GLY A 267 10.58 -6.80 1.61
N VAL A 268 10.11 -5.64 2.08
CA VAL A 268 10.47 -4.33 1.52
C VAL A 268 11.95 -4.00 1.78
N GLU A 269 12.42 -4.17 3.01
CA GLU A 269 13.80 -3.82 3.37
C GLU A 269 14.85 -4.77 2.82
N LEU A 270 14.48 -6.01 2.47
CA LEU A 270 15.40 -7.02 1.92
C LEU A 270 15.18 -7.31 0.43
N ALA A 271 14.25 -6.61 -0.23
CA ALA A 271 13.95 -6.80 -1.64
C ALA A 271 15.22 -6.69 -2.50
N GLN A 272 15.26 -7.51 -3.55
CA GLN A 272 16.37 -7.61 -4.49
C GLN A 272 15.99 -7.19 -5.91
N ASP A 273 14.70 -6.98 -6.17
CA ASP A 273 14.14 -6.47 -7.42
C ASP A 273 12.75 -5.86 -7.21
N PHE A 274 12.22 -5.22 -8.25
CA PHE A 274 10.91 -4.56 -8.20
C PHE A 274 9.77 -5.54 -7.92
N LYS A 275 9.87 -6.81 -8.34
CA LYS A 275 8.81 -7.78 -8.10
C LYS A 275 8.70 -8.08 -6.61
N GLU A 276 9.83 -8.41 -5.97
CA GLU A 276 9.87 -8.65 -4.52
C GLU A 276 9.38 -7.43 -3.72
N LEU A 277 9.72 -6.21 -4.18
CA LEU A 277 9.24 -4.97 -3.59
C LEU A 277 7.73 -4.80 -3.72
N THR A 278 7.17 -4.91 -4.93
CA THR A 278 5.73 -4.70 -5.19
C THR A 278 4.87 -5.78 -4.53
N ASP A 279 5.39 -6.99 -4.39
CA ASP A 279 4.73 -8.09 -3.67
C ASP A 279 4.74 -7.85 -2.13
N SER A 280 5.57 -6.92 -1.64
CA SER A 280 5.77 -6.63 -0.22
C SER A 280 5.23 -5.27 0.23
N TRP A 281 5.19 -4.27 -0.65
CA TRP A 281 4.76 -2.89 -0.38
C TRP A 281 3.35 -2.65 -0.91
N ASN A 282 2.46 -2.08 -0.09
CA ASN A 282 1.08 -1.74 -0.48
C ASN A 282 0.37 -2.88 -1.25
N ILE A 283 0.39 -4.07 -0.66
CA ILE A 283 0.08 -5.36 -1.32
C ILE A 283 -1.28 -5.34 -2.03
N TYR A 284 -2.30 -4.75 -1.41
CA TYR A 284 -3.65 -4.74 -1.96
C TYR A 284 -3.82 -3.75 -3.12
N VAL A 285 -3.12 -2.62 -3.09
CA VAL A 285 -3.09 -1.68 -4.23
C VAL A 285 -2.33 -2.29 -5.40
N ASN A 286 -1.19 -2.94 -5.16
CA ASN A 286 -0.46 -3.66 -6.22
C ASN A 286 -1.32 -4.77 -6.84
N ARG A 287 -2.07 -5.54 -6.03
CA ARG A 287 -3.02 -6.53 -6.52
C ARG A 287 -4.14 -5.91 -7.36
N TRP A 288 -4.71 -4.80 -6.88
CA TRP A 288 -5.75 -4.07 -7.62
C TRP A 288 -5.23 -3.55 -8.95
N LEU A 289 -4.10 -2.84 -8.98
CA LEU A 289 -3.47 -2.35 -10.21
C LEU A 289 -3.18 -3.49 -11.20
N LYS A 290 -2.73 -4.63 -10.69
CA LYS A 290 -2.51 -5.83 -11.49
C LYS A 290 -3.80 -6.31 -12.17
N ILE A 291 -4.89 -6.43 -11.42
CA ILE A 291 -6.19 -6.91 -11.92
C ILE A 291 -6.86 -5.87 -12.82
N ALA A 292 -6.78 -4.60 -12.46
CA ALA A 292 -7.52 -3.52 -13.09
C ALA A 292 -6.86 -3.01 -14.37
N ILE A 293 -5.52 -2.99 -14.42
CA ILE A 293 -4.75 -2.38 -15.52
C ILE A 293 -3.80 -3.39 -16.16
N PHE A 294 -2.90 -3.99 -15.38
CA PHE A 294 -1.79 -4.77 -15.94
C PHE A 294 -2.26 -6.00 -16.73
N GLU A 295 -3.03 -6.91 -16.12
CA GLU A 295 -3.46 -8.15 -16.77
C GLU A 295 -4.37 -7.88 -17.98
N PRO A 296 -5.34 -6.95 -17.94
CA PRO A 296 -6.11 -6.58 -19.13
C PRO A 296 -5.27 -6.05 -20.30
N LEU A 297 -4.17 -5.34 -20.00
CA LEU A 297 -3.31 -4.73 -21.02
C LEU A 297 -2.14 -5.62 -21.46
N LYS A 298 -1.82 -6.67 -20.69
CA LYS A 298 -0.72 -7.59 -20.96
C LYS A 298 -0.74 -8.22 -22.36
N PRO A 299 -1.89 -8.59 -22.96
CA PRO A 299 -1.94 -9.08 -24.34
C PRO A 299 -1.40 -8.09 -25.39
N TYR A 300 -1.43 -6.79 -25.11
CA TYR A 300 -0.92 -5.73 -26.00
C TYR A 300 0.58 -5.46 -25.82
N GLY A 301 1.25 -6.18 -24.92
CA GLY A 301 2.68 -6.08 -24.67
C GLY A 301 3.01 -5.82 -23.21
N TYR A 302 3.99 -6.56 -22.69
CA TYR A 302 4.37 -6.50 -21.28
C TYR A 302 4.85 -5.10 -20.85
N PHE A 303 5.68 -4.45 -21.67
CA PHE A 303 6.16 -3.09 -21.38
C PHE A 303 5.01 -2.08 -21.38
N PHE A 304 4.13 -2.14 -22.38
CA PHE A 304 2.95 -1.27 -22.47
C PHE A 304 2.03 -1.45 -21.26
N ALA A 305 1.74 -2.68 -20.87
CA ALA A 305 0.95 -2.97 -19.67
C ALA A 305 1.60 -2.41 -18.40
N CYS A 306 2.91 -2.57 -18.25
CA CYS A 306 3.67 -2.03 -17.12
C CYS A 306 3.64 -0.50 -17.11
N PHE A 307 3.90 0.13 -18.25
CA PHE A 307 3.88 1.58 -18.43
C PHE A 307 2.51 2.16 -18.08
N MET A 308 1.42 1.60 -18.60
CA MET A 308 0.07 2.06 -18.31
C MET A 308 -0.34 1.85 -16.85
N THR A 309 0.12 0.75 -16.23
CA THR A 309 -0.11 0.49 -14.81
C THR A 309 0.54 1.55 -13.94
N PHE A 310 1.80 1.91 -14.22
CA PHE A 310 2.52 2.93 -13.46
C PHE A 310 2.05 4.35 -13.80
N LEU A 311 1.63 4.62 -15.04
CA LEU A 311 0.99 5.88 -15.42
C LEU A 311 -0.30 6.09 -14.63
N TYR A 312 -1.15 5.07 -14.59
CA TYR A 312 -2.37 5.11 -13.79
C TYR A 312 -2.05 5.28 -12.30
N SER A 313 -1.05 4.56 -11.78
CA SER A 313 -0.59 4.74 -10.39
C SER A 313 -0.13 6.16 -10.11
N SER A 314 0.58 6.81 -11.05
CA SER A 314 1.00 8.20 -10.92
C SER A 314 -0.20 9.13 -10.81
N LEU A 315 -1.12 9.04 -11.79
CA LEU A 315 -2.33 9.85 -11.82
C LEU A 315 -3.18 9.62 -10.57
N TRP A 316 -3.24 8.39 -10.07
CA TRP A 316 -3.97 8.05 -8.86
C TRP A 316 -3.38 8.71 -7.61
N HIS A 317 -2.08 9.03 -7.59
CA HIS A 317 -1.46 9.84 -6.54
C HIS A 317 -1.62 11.35 -6.76
N GLY A 318 -1.76 11.80 -8.01
CA GLY A 318 -2.03 13.19 -8.38
C GLY A 318 -1.32 13.61 -9.68
N THR A 319 -1.39 14.90 -10.01
CA THR A 319 -0.78 15.48 -11.22
C THR A 319 0.59 16.11 -11.00
N SER A 320 1.16 16.04 -9.80
CA SER A 320 2.52 16.54 -9.53
C SER A 320 3.55 15.81 -10.41
N VAL A 321 4.43 16.58 -11.05
CA VAL A 321 5.53 16.07 -11.88
C VAL A 321 6.41 15.09 -11.11
N CYS A 322 6.54 15.27 -9.80
CA CYS A 322 7.28 14.36 -8.93
C CYS A 322 6.69 12.94 -8.90
N TYR A 323 5.37 12.79 -8.98
CA TYR A 323 4.75 11.47 -9.09
C TYR A 323 5.15 10.79 -10.41
N PHE A 324 5.06 11.52 -11.53
CA PHE A 324 5.47 10.97 -12.82
C PHE A 324 6.95 10.60 -12.83
N ALA A 325 7.82 11.43 -12.27
CA ALA A 325 9.25 11.17 -12.19
C ALA A 325 9.57 9.84 -11.46
N LEU A 326 8.86 9.50 -10.38
CA LEU A 326 8.98 8.20 -9.74
C LEU A 326 8.32 7.10 -10.59
N PHE A 327 7.01 7.18 -10.82
CA PHE A 327 6.26 6.03 -11.30
C PHE A 327 6.63 5.66 -12.74
N MET A 328 6.89 6.66 -13.60
CA MET A 328 7.29 6.41 -14.98
C MET A 328 8.74 5.92 -15.11
N SER A 329 9.58 6.13 -14.09
CA SER A 329 10.94 5.58 -14.10
C SER A 329 10.94 4.06 -13.89
N VAL A 330 10.03 3.52 -13.07
CA VAL A 330 9.95 2.08 -12.75
C VAL A 330 9.90 1.17 -13.99
N PRO A 331 8.97 1.33 -14.96
CA PRO A 331 8.92 0.48 -16.15
C PRO A 331 10.20 0.58 -17.00
N LEU A 332 10.88 1.73 -17.00
CA LEU A 332 12.12 1.96 -17.76
C LEU A 332 13.33 1.27 -17.11
N ILE A 333 13.42 1.31 -15.78
CA ILE A 333 14.59 0.80 -15.04
C ILE A 333 14.45 -0.67 -14.62
N MET A 334 13.24 -1.25 -14.63
CA MET A 334 13.00 -2.61 -14.15
C MET A 334 13.83 -3.68 -14.88
N ASN A 335 13.90 -3.62 -16.22
CA ASN A 335 14.69 -4.56 -17.02
C ASN A 335 16.21 -4.34 -16.84
N PRO A 336 16.75 -3.12 -16.93
CA PRO A 336 18.15 -2.82 -16.61
C PRO A 336 18.60 -3.34 -15.25
N ILE A 337 17.81 -3.14 -14.20
CA ILE A 337 18.14 -3.61 -12.85
C ILE A 337 18.15 -5.14 -12.78
N ARG A 338 17.23 -5.84 -13.48
CA ARG A 338 17.28 -7.30 -13.59
C ARG A 338 18.54 -7.80 -14.29
N ARG A 339 19.01 -7.07 -15.31
CA ARG A 339 20.27 -7.37 -16.02
C ARG A 339 21.48 -7.12 -15.13
N ALA A 340 21.49 -6.03 -14.36
CA ALA A 340 22.52 -5.75 -13.36
C ALA A 340 22.60 -6.85 -12.30
N LYS A 341 21.45 -7.31 -11.77
CA LYS A 341 21.36 -8.50 -10.90
C LYS A 341 22.03 -9.71 -11.56
N THR A 342 21.64 -10.03 -12.79
CA THR A 342 22.20 -11.17 -13.53
C THR A 342 23.71 -11.04 -13.74
N PHE A 343 24.21 -9.84 -14.05
CA PHE A 343 25.64 -9.57 -14.19
C PHE A 343 26.40 -9.81 -12.88
N MET A 344 25.91 -9.31 -11.75
CA MET A 344 26.54 -9.52 -10.45
C MET A 344 26.63 -11.01 -10.08
N PHE A 345 25.58 -11.79 -10.33
CA PHE A 345 25.60 -13.24 -10.10
C PHE A 345 26.51 -14.03 -11.06
N ARG A 346 26.94 -13.44 -12.18
CA ARG A 346 27.93 -14.02 -13.08
C ARG A 346 29.38 -13.69 -12.68
N CYS A 347 29.60 -12.49 -12.16
CA CYS A 347 30.95 -11.98 -11.88
C CYS A 347 31.43 -12.27 -10.46
N PHE A 348 30.52 -12.53 -9.51
CA PHE A 348 30.85 -12.69 -8.10
C PHE A 348 30.27 -13.98 -7.52
N SER A 349 30.77 -14.40 -6.35
CA SER A 349 30.18 -15.50 -5.59
C SER A 349 28.70 -15.22 -5.28
N PRO A 350 27.84 -16.25 -5.14
CA PRO A 350 26.42 -16.04 -4.86
C PRO A 350 26.14 -15.14 -3.64
N THR A 351 26.93 -15.29 -2.57
CA THR A 351 26.80 -14.47 -1.35
C THR A 351 27.16 -13.01 -1.62
N THR A 352 28.31 -12.78 -2.26
CA THR A 352 28.78 -11.43 -2.60
C THR A 352 27.81 -10.75 -3.57
N ALA A 353 27.38 -11.45 -4.63
CA ALA A 353 26.42 -10.96 -5.61
C ALA A 353 25.09 -10.55 -4.95
N LYS A 354 24.60 -11.36 -4.00
CA LYS A 354 23.36 -11.08 -3.25
C LYS A 354 23.48 -9.80 -2.42
N ILE A 355 24.63 -9.56 -1.78
CA ILE A 355 24.88 -8.34 -1.00
C ILE A 355 25.00 -7.13 -1.91
N LEU A 356 25.80 -7.22 -2.98
CA LEU A 356 25.99 -6.12 -3.94
C LEU A 356 24.67 -5.75 -4.61
N ASN A 357 23.88 -6.73 -5.04
CA ASN A 357 22.58 -6.49 -5.64
C ASN A 357 21.61 -5.83 -4.68
N HIS A 358 21.63 -6.26 -3.42
CA HIS A 358 20.80 -5.66 -2.39
C HIS A 358 21.16 -4.18 -2.14
N LEU A 359 22.45 -3.86 -2.05
CA LEU A 359 22.92 -2.48 -1.88
C LEU A 359 22.59 -1.61 -3.11
N LEU A 360 22.81 -2.13 -4.32
CA LEU A 360 22.45 -1.45 -5.57
C LEU A 360 20.94 -1.18 -5.62
N PHE A 361 20.12 -2.20 -5.37
CA PHE A 361 18.67 -2.05 -5.44
C PHE A 361 18.16 -1.06 -4.40
N ARG A 362 18.66 -1.10 -3.15
CA ARG A 362 18.32 -0.11 -2.12
C ARG A 362 18.69 1.31 -2.52
N PHE A 363 19.86 1.50 -3.15
CA PHE A 363 20.26 2.79 -3.68
C PHE A 363 19.35 3.28 -4.79
N ILE A 364 19.06 2.44 -5.78
CA ILE A 364 18.17 2.76 -6.90
C ILE A 364 16.77 3.13 -6.40
N LEU A 365 16.22 2.38 -5.44
CA LEU A 365 14.92 2.71 -4.86
C LEU A 365 14.92 4.06 -4.12
N ALA A 366 15.95 4.33 -3.31
CA ALA A 366 16.05 5.63 -2.64
C ALA A 366 16.22 6.77 -3.66
N TYR A 367 16.99 6.53 -4.73
CA TYR A 367 17.34 7.53 -5.74
C TYR A 367 16.14 7.93 -6.58
N TYR A 368 15.48 6.95 -7.21
CA TYR A 368 14.28 7.21 -8.00
C TYR A 368 13.07 7.52 -7.13
N GLY A 369 13.09 7.14 -5.84
CA GLY A 369 12.10 7.54 -4.83
C GLY A 369 12.18 9.00 -4.40
N THR A 370 13.32 9.68 -4.60
CA THR A 370 13.55 11.07 -4.18
C THR A 370 12.43 12.05 -4.58
N PRO A 371 11.96 12.10 -5.85
CA PRO A 371 10.86 13.00 -6.20
C PRO A 371 9.59 12.75 -5.39
N PHE A 372 9.23 11.49 -5.12
CA PHE A 372 8.07 11.15 -4.30
C PHE A 372 8.25 11.53 -2.82
N MET A 373 9.49 11.52 -2.32
CA MET A 373 9.80 11.85 -0.94
C MET A 373 9.81 13.37 -0.69
N ILE A 374 10.26 14.16 -1.67
CA ILE A 374 10.41 15.60 -1.54
C ILE A 374 9.19 16.37 -2.07
N LEU A 375 8.52 15.87 -3.11
CA LEU A 375 7.40 16.52 -3.81
C LEU A 375 7.73 17.92 -4.37
N ASP A 376 9.02 18.20 -4.62
CA ASP A 376 9.51 19.41 -5.27
C ASP A 376 10.57 19.00 -6.30
N MET A 377 10.33 19.32 -7.57
CA MET A 377 11.19 18.88 -8.67
C MET A 377 12.53 19.62 -8.69
N SER A 378 12.57 20.89 -8.28
CA SER A 378 13.83 21.66 -8.21
C SER A 378 14.75 21.05 -7.17
N LYS A 379 14.24 20.82 -5.96
CA LYS A 379 14.98 20.17 -4.88
C LYS A 379 15.37 18.74 -5.22
N THR A 380 14.54 18.03 -5.97
CA THR A 380 14.86 16.70 -6.49
C THR A 380 16.08 16.75 -7.42
N LEU A 381 16.13 17.72 -8.34
CA LEU A 381 17.28 17.90 -9.23
C LEU A 381 18.56 18.26 -8.47
N GLU A 382 18.46 19.07 -7.41
CA GLU A 382 19.59 19.39 -6.54
C GLU A 382 20.14 18.15 -5.83
N VAL A 383 19.27 17.31 -5.28
CA VAL A 383 19.67 16.03 -4.67
C VAL A 383 20.33 15.12 -5.72
N TRP A 384 19.74 14.96 -6.90
CA TRP A 384 20.33 14.16 -7.98
C TRP A 384 21.66 14.70 -8.47
N SER A 385 21.81 16.02 -8.58
CA SER A 385 23.06 16.70 -8.95
C SER A 385 24.14 16.50 -7.88
N SER A 386 23.78 16.59 -6.59
CA SER A 386 24.69 16.30 -5.47
C SER A 386 25.19 14.84 -5.47
N LEU A 387 24.43 13.93 -6.08
CA LEU A 387 24.80 12.53 -6.28
C LEU A 387 25.42 12.28 -7.67
N CYS A 388 25.81 13.34 -8.39
CA CYS A 388 26.37 13.29 -9.74
C CYS A 388 25.53 12.49 -10.74
N PHE A 389 24.20 12.50 -10.57
CA PHE A 389 23.25 11.69 -11.34
C PHE A 389 23.55 10.18 -11.35
N SER A 390 24.26 9.68 -10.33
CA SER A 390 24.77 8.30 -10.26
C SER A 390 23.69 7.22 -10.42
N GLY A 391 22.47 7.42 -9.92
CA GLY A 391 21.39 6.44 -10.11
C GLY A 391 20.96 6.28 -11.57
N HIS A 392 21.03 7.33 -12.38
CA HIS A 392 20.83 7.24 -13.83
C HIS A 392 22.04 6.59 -14.51
N LEU A 393 23.25 7.05 -14.18
CA LEU A 393 24.50 6.54 -14.75
C LEU A 393 24.70 5.03 -14.51
N LEU A 394 24.30 4.51 -13.34
CA LEU A 394 24.37 3.08 -13.02
C LEU A 394 23.40 2.22 -13.84
N VAL A 395 22.29 2.79 -14.32
CA VAL A 395 21.26 2.08 -15.10
C VAL A 395 21.62 2.04 -16.59
N ILE A 396 22.25 3.10 -17.10
CA ILE A 396 22.55 3.28 -18.54
C ILE A 396 23.25 2.08 -19.18
N PRO A 397 24.34 1.51 -18.61
CA PRO A 397 25.01 0.36 -19.23
C PRO A 397 24.09 -0.83 -19.46
N PHE A 398 23.07 -1.02 -18.61
CA PHE A 398 22.17 -2.16 -18.67
C PHE A 398 20.92 -1.93 -19.54
N LEU A 399 20.70 -0.70 -20.04
CA LEU A 399 19.65 -0.42 -21.03
C LEU A 399 19.97 -1.10 -22.37
N PHE A 400 21.22 -1.02 -22.81
CA PHE A 400 21.66 -1.45 -24.14
C PHE A 400 22.19 -2.90 -24.19
N ILE A 401 22.43 -3.53 -23.04
CA ILE A 401 22.80 -4.95 -22.98
C ILE A 401 21.57 -5.77 -23.36
N GLY A 402 21.53 -6.28 -24.59
CA GLY A 402 20.47 -7.18 -25.05
C GLY A 402 20.37 -8.43 -24.17
N ASP A 403 19.15 -8.92 -23.95
CA ASP A 403 18.94 -10.21 -23.31
C ASP A 403 19.49 -11.28 -24.25
N ARG A 404 20.74 -11.71 -24.06
CA ARG A 404 21.23 -12.90 -24.76
C ARG A 404 20.30 -14.04 -24.36
N LYS A 405 19.45 -14.46 -25.31
CA LYS A 405 18.72 -15.72 -25.21
C LYS A 405 19.75 -16.77 -24.81
N ARG A 406 19.49 -17.47 -23.70
CA ARG A 406 20.25 -18.68 -23.37
C ARG A 406 20.02 -19.62 -24.55
N GLY A 407 21.05 -19.77 -25.39
CA GLY A 407 21.11 -20.80 -26.41
C GLY A 407 21.28 -22.17 -25.78
#